data_AF-A0A355B507-F1
#
_entry.id   AF-A0A355B507-F1
#
_cell.length_a   1.000
_cell.length_b   1.000
_cell.length_c   1.000
_cell.angle_alpha   90.00
_cell.angle_beta   90.00
_cell.angle_gamma   90.00
#
_symmetry.space_group_name_H-M   'P 1'
#
loop_
_entity.id
_entity.type
_entity.pdbx_description
1 polymer ?
#
loop_
_entity_poly.entity_id
_entity_poly.type
_entity_poly.pdbx_seq_one_letter_code
_entity_poly.pdbx_strand_id
1 'polypeptide(L)'
;VGEWSFPMPGDTEGADDGERLRELALAADGLLFATPEYHGSISSTLKLIIDNLGFPSTLEGKTIAILGVAMGPSADNAVGHLRHILTHIGGSVLPREASVGNVHKVFDESG
;
A
#
# COMPACT_ATOMS: atom_id res chain seq x y z
N VAL A 1 10.16 -14.95 0.87
CA VAL A 1 10.12 -13.47 0.96
C VAL A 1 10.73 -13.11 2.30
N GLY A 2 11.78 -12.29 2.34
CA GLY A 2 12.47 -11.97 3.61
C GLY A 2 11.59 -11.14 4.55
N GLU A 3 11.89 -11.18 5.84
CA GLU A 3 11.30 -10.24 6.81
C GLU A 3 11.70 -8.81 6.45
N TRP A 4 10.76 -7.88 6.62
CA TRP A 4 10.96 -6.44 6.42
C TRP A 4 10.82 -5.74 7.78
N SER A 5 11.74 -4.83 8.06
CA SER A 5 11.77 -4.02 9.29
C SER A 5 11.72 -2.54 8.93
N PHE A 6 10.74 -1.83 9.49
CA PHE A 6 10.58 -0.39 9.29
C PHE A 6 10.53 0.32 10.64
N PRO A 7 11.22 1.46 10.80
CA PRO A 7 11.10 2.28 11.99
C PRO A 7 9.70 2.91 12.07
N MET A 8 9.23 3.16 13.28
CA MET A 8 8.02 3.95 13.49
C MET A 8 8.30 5.42 13.17
N PRO A 9 7.27 6.20 12.76
CA PRO A 9 7.46 7.63 12.53
C PRO A 9 8.05 8.34 13.76
N GLY A 10 9.22 8.96 13.58
CA GLY A 10 9.95 9.65 14.64
C GLY A 10 11.08 8.85 15.30
N ASP A 11 11.16 7.54 15.04
CA ASP A 11 12.31 6.73 15.47
C ASP A 11 13.47 6.87 14.48
N THR A 12 14.68 7.05 15.00
CA THR A 12 15.92 7.15 14.24
C THR A 12 16.87 5.97 14.47
N GLU A 13 16.46 4.97 15.25
CA GLU A 13 17.28 3.83 15.65
C GLU A 13 16.65 2.50 15.18
N GLY A 14 17.48 1.53 14.77
CA GLY A 14 17.06 0.18 14.39
C GLY A 14 17.39 -0.23 12.96
N ALA A 15 17.00 -1.45 12.58
CA ALA A 15 17.10 -1.93 11.20
C ALA A 15 16.03 -1.24 10.35
N ASP A 16 16.47 -0.48 9.34
CA ASP A 16 15.62 0.26 8.40
C ASP A 16 15.74 -0.32 6.99
N ASP A 17 14.77 -1.14 6.60
CA ASP A 17 14.61 -1.56 5.20
C ASP A 17 14.04 -0.44 4.31
N GLY A 18 13.86 0.78 4.84
CA GLY A 18 13.37 1.94 4.11
C GLY A 18 14.25 2.31 2.93
N GLU A 19 15.59 2.25 3.04
CA GLU A 19 16.48 2.53 1.90
C GLU A 19 16.24 1.54 0.77
N ARG A 20 16.20 0.24 1.09
CA ARG A 20 15.91 -0.83 0.14
C ARG A 20 14.52 -0.67 -0.48
N LEU A 21 13.51 -0.29 0.30
CA LEU A 21 12.16 -0.01 -0.20
C LEU A 21 12.17 1.15 -1.21
N ARG A 22 12.85 2.25 -0.88
CA ARG A 22 12.98 3.43 -1.73
C ARG A 22 13.68 3.11 -3.04
N GLU A 23 14.76 2.32 -3.00
CA GLU A 23 15.47 1.85 -4.20
C GLU A 23 14.56 1.04 -5.11
N LEU A 24 13.79 0.09 -4.56
CA LEU A 24 12.84 -0.71 -5.33
C LEU A 24 11.73 0.15 -5.94
N ALA A 25 11.18 1.11 -5.18
CA ALA A 25 10.14 2.01 -5.66
C ALA A 25 10.65 2.90 -6.81
N LEU A 26 11.87 3.42 -6.69
CA LEU A 26 12.51 4.24 -7.72
C LEU A 26 12.80 3.43 -8.99
N ALA A 27 13.25 2.18 -8.85
CA ALA A 27 13.56 1.27 -9.96
C ALA A 27 12.31 0.74 -10.68
N ALA A 28 11.14 0.76 -10.04
CA ALA A 28 9.91 0.24 -10.62
C ALA A 28 9.33 1.17 -11.71
N ASP A 29 8.83 0.59 -12.80
CA ASP A 29 8.05 1.30 -13.83
C ASP A 29 6.65 1.70 -13.32
N GLY A 30 6.12 0.92 -12.38
CA GLY A 30 4.84 1.16 -11.72
C GLY A 30 4.70 0.30 -10.47
N LEU A 31 3.75 0.64 -9.62
CA LEU A 31 3.52 -0.04 -8.34
C LEU A 31 2.08 -0.55 -8.22
N LEU A 32 1.92 -1.68 -7.52
CA LEU A 32 0.62 -2.18 -7.08
C LEU A 32 0.57 -2.12 -5.55
N PHE A 33 -0.38 -1.36 -5.03
CA PHE A 33 -0.66 -1.34 -3.60
C PHE A 33 -1.89 -2.20 -3.31
N ALA A 34 -1.76 -3.15 -2.39
CA ALA A 34 -2.85 -4.01 -1.96
C ALA A 34 -3.13 -3.81 -0.47
N THR A 35 -4.40 -3.66 -0.09
CA THR A 35 -4.79 -3.51 1.31
C THR A 35 -6.08 -4.26 1.62
N PRO A 36 -6.19 -4.89 2.80
CA PRO A 36 -7.50 -5.20 3.35
C PRO A 36 -8.21 -3.91 3.78
N GLU A 37 -9.54 -3.96 3.83
CA GLU A 37 -10.36 -2.99 4.54
C GLU A 37 -10.48 -3.38 6.01
N TYR A 38 -9.76 -2.67 6.87
CA TYR A 38 -9.83 -2.81 8.31
C TYR A 38 -10.57 -1.61 8.89
N HIS A 39 -11.73 -1.88 9.50
CA HIS A 39 -12.61 -0.87 10.08
C HIS A 39 -12.88 0.34 9.16
N GLY A 40 -13.09 0.08 7.86
CA GLY A 40 -13.38 1.11 6.87
C GLY A 40 -12.17 1.88 6.35
N SER A 41 -10.94 1.38 6.56
CA SER A 41 -9.72 2.03 6.07
C SER A 41 -8.64 1.02 5.70
N ILE A 42 -7.47 1.54 5.29
CA ILE A 42 -6.28 0.76 4.97
C ILE A 42 -5.69 0.07 6.21
N SER A 43 -4.88 -0.96 5.99
CA SER A 43 -4.12 -1.57 7.09
C SER A 43 -3.05 -0.61 7.65
N SER A 44 -2.82 -0.68 8.97
CA SER A 44 -1.75 0.07 9.63
C SER A 44 -0.37 -0.31 9.08
N THR A 45 -0.15 -1.59 8.78
CA THR A 45 1.08 -2.09 8.18
C THR A 45 1.36 -1.44 6.82
N LEU A 46 0.35 -1.32 5.95
CA LEU A 46 0.55 -0.63 4.67
C LEU A 46 0.88 0.84 4.85
N LYS A 47 0.20 1.52 5.80
CA LYS A 47 0.47 2.92 6.09
C LYS A 47 1.91 3.13 6.57
N LEU A 48 2.43 2.22 7.41
CA LEU A 48 3.82 2.26 7.88
C LEU A 48 4.82 2.14 6.72
N ILE A 49 4.56 1.26 5.75
CA ILE A 49 5.37 1.13 4.53
C ILE A 49 5.34 2.44 3.74
N ILE A 50 4.15 3.03 3.55
CA ILE A 50 4.00 4.31 2.84
C ILE A 50 4.80 5.42 3.53
N ASP A 51 4.79 5.48 4.85
CA ASP A 51 5.55 6.49 5.62
C ASP A 51 7.07 6.35 5.46
N ASN A 52 7.55 5.16 5.09
CA ASN A 52 8.96 4.88 4.85
C ASN A 52 9.40 5.07 3.37
N LEU A 53 8.50 5.49 2.48
CA LEU A 53 8.83 5.84 1.09
C LEU A 53 9.61 7.15 0.95
N GLY A 54 9.80 7.88 2.05
CA GLY A 54 10.70 9.02 2.15
C GLY A 54 10.15 10.33 1.57
N PHE A 55 10.93 11.39 1.77
CA PHE A 55 10.70 12.72 1.21
C PHE A 55 11.99 13.23 0.53
N PRO A 56 11.94 13.77 -0.72
CA PRO A 56 10.78 13.85 -1.60
C PRO A 56 10.24 12.45 -1.95
N SER A 57 8.95 12.38 -2.30
CA SER A 57 8.25 11.10 -2.48
C SER A 57 8.84 10.28 -3.61
N THR A 58 9.21 9.03 -3.32
CA THR A 58 9.64 8.07 -4.36
C THR A 58 8.53 7.65 -5.31
N LEU A 59 7.28 8.00 -5.01
CA LEU A 59 6.12 7.74 -5.87
C LEU A 59 5.85 8.85 -6.88
N GLU A 60 6.57 9.96 -6.85
CA GLU A 60 6.33 11.09 -7.74
C GLU A 60 6.39 10.65 -9.21
N GLY A 61 5.28 10.84 -9.93
CA GLY A 61 5.14 10.46 -11.34
C GLY A 61 5.04 8.94 -11.61
N LYS A 62 5.09 8.09 -10.59
CA LYS A 62 4.92 6.63 -10.75
C LYS A 62 3.47 6.29 -11.07
N THR A 63 3.27 5.37 -12.02
CA THR A 63 1.94 4.79 -12.29
C THR A 63 1.58 3.79 -11.20
N ILE A 64 0.40 3.93 -10.61
CA ILE A 64 -0.01 3.12 -9.46
C ILE A 64 -1.37 2.46 -9.70
N ALA A 65 -1.44 1.16 -9.46
CA ALA A 65 -2.69 0.40 -9.34
C ALA A 65 -3.01 0.13 -7.86
N ILE A 66 -4.30 0.01 -7.54
CA ILE A 66 -4.79 -0.30 -6.20
C ILE A 66 -5.66 -1.56 -6.24
N LEU A 67 -5.44 -2.44 -5.25
CA LEU A 67 -6.27 -3.61 -4.95
C LEU A 67 -6.76 -3.53 -3.49
N GLY A 68 -8.07 -3.47 -3.31
CA GLY A 68 -8.72 -3.62 -2.01
C GLY A 68 -9.28 -5.03 -1.82
N VAL A 69 -9.21 -5.55 -0.61
CA VAL A 69 -9.89 -6.80 -0.22
C VAL A 69 -10.70 -6.62 1.06
N ALA A 70 -11.86 -7.27 1.16
CA ALA A 70 -12.70 -7.15 2.35
C ALA A 70 -13.43 -8.45 2.69
N MET A 71 -13.70 -8.63 3.99
CA MET A 71 -14.64 -9.64 4.47
C MET A 71 -16.08 -9.32 4.03
N GLY A 72 -16.42 -8.02 4.02
CA GLY A 72 -17.69 -7.49 3.54
C GLY A 72 -17.80 -7.46 2.01
N PRO A 73 -18.85 -6.85 1.45
CA PRO A 73 -19.17 -6.92 0.03
C PRO A 73 -18.17 -6.21 -0.90
N SER A 74 -17.41 -5.24 -0.39
CA SER A 74 -16.36 -4.53 -1.12
C SER A 74 -15.37 -3.88 -0.14
N ALA A 75 -14.24 -3.42 -0.65
CA ALA A 75 -13.17 -2.72 0.08
C ALA A 75 -13.06 -1.24 -0.33
N ASP A 76 -14.18 -0.64 -0.74
CA ASP A 76 -14.18 0.63 -1.46
C ASP A 76 -13.72 1.81 -0.57
N ASN A 77 -13.95 1.74 0.75
CA ASN A 77 -13.48 2.78 1.67
C ASN A 77 -11.95 2.74 1.78
N ALA A 78 -11.39 1.54 1.96
CA ALA A 78 -9.95 1.36 2.03
C ALA A 78 -9.26 1.78 0.72
N VAL A 79 -9.84 1.40 -0.42
CA VAL A 79 -9.36 1.79 -1.75
C VAL A 79 -9.42 3.32 -1.92
N GLY A 80 -10.53 3.96 -1.58
CA GLY A 80 -10.69 5.41 -1.66
C GLY A 80 -9.71 6.18 -0.77
N HIS A 81 -9.52 5.74 0.48
CA HIS A 81 -8.51 6.31 1.38
C HIS A 81 -7.09 6.12 0.83
N LEU A 82 -6.76 4.93 0.32
CA LEU A 82 -5.45 4.65 -0.25
C LEU A 82 -5.18 5.52 -1.48
N ARG A 83 -6.15 5.67 -2.38
CA ARG A 83 -6.05 6.59 -3.52
C ARG A 83 -5.74 8.01 -3.08
N HIS A 84 -6.47 8.51 -2.09
CA HIS A 84 -6.27 9.85 -1.58
C HIS A 84 -4.84 10.05 -1.08
N ILE A 85 -4.34 9.12 -0.25
CA ILE A 85 -2.98 9.16 0.29
C ILE A 85 -1.93 9.13 -0.83
N LEU A 86 -2.02 8.15 -1.73
CA LEU A 86 -1.01 7.94 -2.78
C LEU A 86 -0.97 9.11 -3.79
N THR A 87 -2.12 9.68 -4.11
CA THR A 87 -2.21 10.87 -4.97
C THR A 87 -1.65 12.10 -4.25
N HIS A 88 -1.92 12.26 -2.95
CA HIS A 88 -1.39 13.36 -2.14
C HIS A 88 0.15 13.36 -2.10
N ILE A 89 0.78 12.18 -2.10
CA ILE A 89 2.25 12.05 -2.13
C ILE A 89 2.82 11.94 -3.55
N GLY A 90 2.10 12.37 -4.58
CA GLY A 90 2.62 12.54 -5.95
C GLY A 90 2.49 11.31 -6.87
N GLY A 91 1.85 10.23 -6.41
CA GLY A 91 1.58 9.05 -7.22
C GLY A 91 0.50 9.29 -8.28
N SER A 92 0.70 8.74 -9.48
CA SER A 92 -0.30 8.75 -10.56
C SER A 92 -1.17 7.50 -10.47
N VAL A 93 -2.24 7.58 -9.67
CA VAL A 93 -3.13 6.45 -9.40
C VAL A 93 -4.11 6.25 -10.57
N LEU A 94 -4.07 5.06 -11.19
CA LEU A 94 -4.98 4.69 -12.28
C LEU A 94 -6.45 4.81 -11.84
N PRO A 95 -7.37 5.25 -12.73
CA PRO A 95 -8.77 5.48 -12.38
C PRO A 95 -9.55 4.19 -12.08
N ARG A 96 -9.10 3.05 -12.62
CA ARG A 96 -9.73 1.75 -12.40
C ARG A 96 -9.11 1.06 -11.20
N GLU A 97 -9.94 0.70 -10.24
CA GLU A 97 -9.55 0.02 -9.00
C GLU A 97 -10.07 -1.40 -8.99
N ALA A 98 -9.34 -2.29 -8.33
CA ALA A 98 -9.82 -3.64 -8.03
C ALA A 98 -10.29 -3.70 -6.58
N SER A 99 -11.50 -4.20 -6.36
CA SER A 99 -12.11 -4.37 -5.04
C SER A 99 -12.69 -5.78 -4.99
N VAL A 100 -12.15 -6.63 -4.12
CA VAL A 100 -12.59 -8.03 -3.95
C VAL A 100 -13.26 -8.16 -2.59
N GLY A 101 -14.59 -8.21 -2.59
CA GLY A 101 -15.37 -8.48 -1.39
C GLY A 101 -15.58 -9.97 -1.14
N ASN A 102 -16.11 -10.28 0.03
CA ASN A 102 -16.43 -11.63 0.50
C ASN A 102 -15.24 -12.59 0.36
N VAL A 103 -14.02 -12.15 0.67
CA VAL A 103 -12.79 -12.91 0.36
C VAL A 103 -12.79 -14.36 0.86
N HIS A 104 -13.45 -14.63 1.99
CA HIS A 104 -13.64 -15.97 2.55
C HIS A 104 -14.42 -16.95 1.64
N LYS A 105 -15.03 -16.46 0.55
CA LYS A 105 -15.72 -17.25 -0.48
C LYS A 105 -15.01 -17.27 -1.82
N VAL A 106 -14.01 -16.39 -2.01
CA VAL A 106 -13.33 -16.21 -3.30
C VAL A 106 -12.01 -16.97 -3.34
N PHE A 107 -11.32 -17.06 -2.21
CA PHE A 107 -10.05 -17.76 -2.07
C PHE A 107 -10.24 -19.08 -1.31
N ASP A 108 -9.52 -20.12 -1.72
CA ASP A 108 -9.53 -21.41 -1.04
C ASP A 108 -8.31 -21.57 -0.13
N GLU A 109 -8.09 -22.77 0.43
CA GLU A 109 -6.97 -23.02 1.34
C GLU A 109 -5.60 -22.86 0.68
N SER A 110 -5.53 -22.90 -0.65
CA SER A 110 -4.31 -22.68 -1.44
C SER A 110 -4.08 -21.21 -1.79
N GLY A 111 -5.02 -20.32 -1.43
CA GLY A 111 -5.04 -18.90 -1.82
C GLY A 111 -5.80 -18.68 -3.11
#